data_AF-A0A3D2R1Q5-F1
#
_entry.id   AF-A0A3D2R1Q5-F1
#
_cell.length_a   1.000
_cell.length_b   1.000
_cell.length_c   1.000
_cell.angle_alpha   90.00
_cell.angle_beta   90.00
_cell.angle_gamma   90.00
#
_symmetry.space_group_name_H-M   'P 1'
#
loop_
_entity.id
_entity.type
_entity.pdbx_description
1 polymer ?
#
loop_
_entity_poly.entity_id
_entity_poly.type
_entity_poly.pdbx_seq_one_letter_code
_entity_poly.pdbx_strand_id
1 'polypeptide(L)'
;ETKWNFLPFRPGLVGGHCIGVDPYYLTHKTEMLGYNPEIILAGRRLNDRMASFVSSQLIKLLTQKNIKINSAKILILGLSFKEDCPDIRNTKVKDIIDELAEYNCKVTIYDPWVNRDEAKKEYGI
;
A
#
# COMPACT_ATOMS: atom_id res chain seq x y z
N GLU A 1 -4.56 -6.21 37.17
CA GLU A 1 -4.23 -5.47 35.94
C GLU A 1 -3.75 -6.46 34.88
N THR A 2 -4.36 -6.47 33.70
CA THR A 2 -3.84 -7.27 32.59
C THR A 2 -2.76 -6.47 31.88
N LYS A 3 -1.65 -7.12 31.53
CA LYS A 3 -0.47 -6.55 30.87
C LYS A 3 -0.73 -6.09 29.41
N TRP A 4 -1.99 -5.97 29.01
CA TRP A 4 -2.41 -5.95 27.61
C TRP A 4 -3.22 -4.68 27.29
N ASN A 5 -2.53 -3.69 26.72
CA ASN A 5 -3.15 -2.54 26.07
C ASN A 5 -3.11 -2.77 24.55
N PHE A 6 -4.14 -3.42 24.01
CA PHE A 6 -4.29 -3.54 22.56
C PHE A 6 -4.86 -2.24 22.00
N LEU A 7 -4.04 -1.53 21.22
CA LEU A 7 -4.54 -0.45 20.37
C LEU A 7 -5.37 -1.05 19.23
N PRO A 8 -6.47 -0.40 18.79
CA PRO A 8 -7.42 -0.96 17.84
C PRO A 8 -6.94 -0.86 16.39
N PHE A 9 -5.79 -1.46 16.08
CA PHE A 9 -5.26 -1.51 14.71
C PHE A 9 -6.14 -2.37 13.80
N ARG A 10 -6.33 -1.93 12.57
CA ARG A 10 -7.06 -2.65 11.52
C ARG A 10 -6.11 -3.03 10.38
N PRO A 11 -6.32 -4.19 9.73
CA PRO A 11 -5.58 -4.53 8.52
C PRO A 11 -5.80 -3.47 7.44
N GLY A 12 -4.75 -3.15 6.69
CA GLY A 12 -4.80 -2.15 5.63
C GLY A 12 -3.45 -1.98 4.97
N LEU A 13 -3.39 -1.00 4.08
CA LEU A 13 -2.16 -0.56 3.45
C LEU A 13 -1.44 0.44 4.35
N VAL A 14 -0.15 0.21 4.59
CA VAL A 14 0.67 1.11 5.43
C VAL A 14 1.43 2.07 4.53
N GLY A 15 0.81 3.23 4.27
CA GLY A 15 1.42 4.34 3.53
C GLY A 15 1.85 5.51 4.42
N GLY A 16 1.99 6.68 3.81
CA GLY A 16 2.41 7.91 4.51
C GLY A 16 3.90 7.94 4.84
N HIS A 17 4.36 9.04 5.42
CA HIS A 17 5.79 9.23 5.69
C HIS A 17 6.27 8.53 6.97
N CYS A 18 5.64 8.81 8.11
CA CYS A 18 6.20 8.43 9.42
C CYS A 18 6.32 6.91 9.57
N ILE A 19 5.20 6.19 9.46
CA ILE A 19 5.22 4.72 9.59
C ILE A 19 5.98 4.10 8.43
N GLY A 20 5.89 4.69 7.23
CA GLY A 20 6.54 4.30 5.99
C GLY A 20 8.07 4.36 6.00
N VAL A 21 8.67 5.31 6.74
CA VAL A 21 10.09 5.64 6.63
C VAL A 21 10.82 5.60 7.98
N ASP A 22 10.21 6.06 9.08
CA ASP A 22 10.87 6.15 10.39
C ASP A 22 11.47 4.83 10.90
N PRO A 23 10.82 3.66 10.70
CA PRO A 23 11.41 2.38 11.09
C PRO A 23 12.74 2.11 10.39
N TYR A 24 12.93 2.56 9.14
CA TYR A 24 14.18 2.37 8.41
C TYR A 24 15.32 3.21 8.99
N TYR A 25 15.04 4.44 9.43
CA TYR A 25 16.05 5.25 10.13
C TYR A 25 16.48 4.59 11.45
N LEU A 26 15.52 4.07 12.21
CA LEU A 26 15.80 3.36 13.46
C LEU A 26 16.59 2.07 13.21
N THR A 27 16.20 1.26 12.21
CA THR A 27 16.91 0.01 11.89
C THR A 27 18.33 0.31 11.42
N HIS A 28 18.51 1.32 10.56
CA HIS A 28 19.82 1.73 10.09
C HIS A 28 20.73 2.14 11.26
N LYS A 29 20.23 2.97 12.19
CA LYS A 29 21.01 3.35 13.37
C LYS A 29 21.33 2.15 14.28
N THR A 30 20.40 1.21 14.40
CA THR A 30 20.54 -0.01 15.22
C THR A 30 21.63 -0.92 14.65
N GLU A 31 21.63 -1.11 13.33
CA GLU A 31 22.66 -1.87 12.60
C GLU A 31 24.05 -1.21 12.73
N MET A 32 24.14 0.12 12.61
CA MET A 32 25.39 0.85 12.82
C MET A 32 25.98 0.66 14.22
N LEU A 33 25.13 0.40 15.22
CA LEU A 33 25.54 0.13 16.59
C LEU A 33 25.83 -1.37 16.84
N GLY A 34 25.74 -2.22 15.80
CA GLY A 34 26.05 -3.65 15.87
C GLY A 34 24.87 -4.52 16.32
N TYR A 35 23.65 -3.98 16.38
CA TYR A 35 22.45 -4.73 16.75
C TYR A 35 21.64 -5.11 15.51
N ASN A 36 20.95 -6.26 15.56
CA ASN A 36 20.11 -6.74 14.46
C ASN A 36 18.60 -6.53 14.77
N PRO A 37 17.91 -5.58 14.12
CA PRO A 37 16.51 -5.24 14.40
C PRO A 37 15.51 -6.15 13.67
N GLU A 38 15.57 -7.46 13.89
CA GLU A 38 14.81 -8.46 13.12
C GLU A 38 13.29 -8.24 13.12
N ILE A 39 12.72 -7.90 14.29
CA ILE A 39 11.26 -7.73 14.45
C ILE A 39 10.76 -6.55 13.62
N ILE A 40 11.48 -5.42 13.66
CA ILE A 40 11.10 -4.20 12.93
C ILE A 40 11.16 -4.47 11.42
N LEU A 41 12.27 -5.07 10.96
CA LEU A 41 12.45 -5.40 9.55
C LEU A 41 11.42 -6.44 9.06
N ALA A 42 11.04 -7.41 9.90
CA ALA A 42 9.99 -8.38 9.57
C ALA A 42 8.63 -7.70 9.39
N GLY A 43 8.26 -6.80 10.32
CA GLY A 43 7.04 -6.01 10.20
C GLY A 43 7.04 -5.15 8.93
N ARG A 44 8.18 -4.54 8.59
CA ARG A 44 8.34 -3.78 7.34
C ARG A 44 8.11 -4.62 6.10
N ARG A 45 8.79 -5.77 6.00
CA ARG A 45 8.62 -6.69 4.87
C ARG A 45 7.18 -7.17 4.71
N LEU A 46 6.47 -7.40 5.82
CA LEU A 46 5.06 -7.76 5.79
C LEU A 46 4.21 -6.61 5.20
N ASN A 47 4.36 -5.41 5.74
CA ASN A 47 3.61 -4.23 5.29
C ASN A 47 3.87 -3.88 3.82
N ASP A 48 5.13 -3.95 3.39
CA ASP A 48 5.53 -3.63 2.01
C ASP A 48 5.03 -4.68 0.99
N ARG A 49 4.66 -5.89 1.43
CA ARG A 49 4.07 -6.94 0.57
C ARG A 49 2.56 -6.87 0.43
N MET A 50 1.88 -6.01 1.21
CA MET A 50 0.42 -6.00 1.27
C MET A 50 -0.23 -5.59 -0.06
N ALA A 51 0.36 -4.65 -0.79
CA ALA A 51 -0.13 -4.27 -2.12
C ALA A 51 -0.15 -5.48 -3.07
N SER A 52 0.99 -6.19 -3.17
CA SER A 52 1.09 -7.37 -4.03
C SER A 52 0.22 -8.55 -3.61
N PHE A 53 0.07 -8.74 -2.31
CA PHE A 53 -0.88 -9.71 -1.81
C PHE A 53 -2.31 -9.39 -2.30
N VAL A 54 -2.76 -8.14 -2.18
CA VAL A 54 -4.10 -7.71 -2.59
C VAL A 54 -4.30 -7.85 -4.10
N SER A 55 -3.35 -7.38 -4.92
CA SER A 55 -3.40 -7.52 -6.38
C SER A 55 -3.51 -8.99 -6.80
N SER A 56 -2.66 -9.84 -6.23
CA SER A 56 -2.66 -11.28 -6.50
C SER A 56 -4.00 -11.95 -6.14
N GLN A 57 -4.61 -11.56 -5.01
CA GLN A 57 -5.95 -12.06 -4.66
C GLN A 57 -7.00 -11.61 -5.67
N LEU A 58 -6.96 -10.35 -6.12
CA LEU A 58 -7.89 -9.85 -7.14
C LEU A 58 -7.75 -10.63 -8.45
N ILE A 59 -6.53 -10.83 -8.95
CA ILE A 59 -6.27 -11.61 -10.17
C ILE A 59 -6.80 -13.04 -10.05
N LYS A 60 -6.58 -13.68 -8.90
CA LYS A 60 -7.13 -15.00 -8.60
C LYS A 60 -8.66 -15.02 -8.65
N LEU A 61 -9.31 -14.01 -8.05
CA LEU A 61 -10.78 -13.90 -8.07
C LEU A 61 -11.33 -13.66 -9.48
N LEU A 62 -10.68 -12.83 -10.29
CA LEU A 62 -11.05 -12.62 -11.69
C LEU A 62 -11.00 -13.95 -12.46
N THR A 63 -9.92 -14.70 -12.27
CA THR A 63 -9.74 -16.04 -12.88
C THR A 63 -10.86 -17.00 -12.47
N GLN A 64 -11.16 -17.08 -11.17
CA GLN A 64 -12.22 -17.95 -10.65
C GLN A 64 -13.61 -17.58 -11.18
N LYS A 65 -13.85 -16.29 -11.46
CA LYS A 65 -15.09 -15.80 -12.05
C LYS A 65 -15.09 -15.88 -13.58
N ASN A 66 -14.06 -16.46 -14.19
CA ASN A 66 -13.88 -16.54 -15.63
C ASN A 66 -13.90 -15.16 -16.32
N ILE A 67 -13.45 -14.13 -15.60
CA ILE A 67 -13.29 -12.77 -16.13
C ILE A 67 -11.91 -12.69 -16.77
N LYS A 68 -11.87 -12.30 -18.05
CA LYS A 68 -10.63 -12.10 -18.79
C LYS A 68 -9.80 -10.99 -18.13
N ILE A 69 -8.62 -11.34 -17.63
CA ILE A 69 -7.69 -10.41 -16.96
C ILE A 69 -7.17 -9.35 -17.93
N ASN A 70 -6.67 -9.77 -19.09
CA ASN A 70 -6.14 -8.85 -20.09
C ASN A 70 -7.23 -7.86 -20.53
N SER A 71 -6.95 -6.56 -20.37
CA SER A 71 -7.85 -5.43 -20.62
C SER A 71 -9.08 -5.36 -19.70
N ALA A 72 -9.07 -6.08 -18.57
CA ALA A 72 -10.09 -5.96 -17.54
C ALA A 72 -10.18 -4.50 -17.06
N LYS A 73 -11.39 -3.97 -16.93
CA LYS A 73 -11.63 -2.64 -16.39
C LYS A 73 -11.76 -2.74 -14.88
N ILE A 74 -10.89 -2.04 -14.15
CA ILE A 74 -10.85 -2.06 -12.68
C ILE A 74 -11.02 -0.62 -12.21
N LEU A 75 -11.97 -0.40 -11.31
CA LEU A 75 -12.15 0.88 -10.61
C LEU A 75 -11.57 0.75 -9.21
N ILE A 76 -10.59 1.59 -8.89
CA ILE A 76 -10.07 1.76 -7.53
C ILE A 76 -10.72 3.00 -6.93
N LEU A 77 -11.34 2.82 -5.76
CA LEU A 77 -11.96 3.90 -4.99
C LEU A 77 -11.04 4.23 -3.81
N GLY A 78 -10.40 5.40 -3.88
CA GLY A 78 -9.38 5.84 -2.94
C GLY A 78 -7.97 5.83 -3.53
N LEU A 79 -7.23 6.89 -3.28
CA LEU A 79 -5.82 7.08 -3.64
C LEU A 79 -5.02 7.64 -2.46
N SER A 80 -5.66 8.38 -1.55
CA SER A 80 -5.03 8.85 -0.32
C SER A 80 -4.44 7.69 0.49
N PHE A 81 -3.39 7.96 1.27
CA PHE A 81 -2.77 6.91 2.09
C PHE A 81 -3.62 6.53 3.32
N LYS A 82 -4.61 7.35 3.68
CA LYS A 82 -5.53 7.16 4.80
C LYS A 82 -6.89 7.82 4.52
N GLU A 83 -7.90 7.41 5.28
CA GLU A 83 -9.24 8.01 5.24
C GLU A 83 -9.24 9.51 5.57
N ASP A 84 -10.24 10.22 5.03
CA ASP A 84 -10.56 11.62 5.29
C ASP A 84 -9.37 12.59 5.20
N CYS A 85 -8.50 12.36 4.22
CA CYS A 85 -7.29 13.14 4.02
C CYS A 85 -6.89 13.19 2.54
N PRO A 86 -6.45 14.35 2.02
CA PRO A 86 -6.01 14.48 0.63
C PRO A 86 -4.59 13.96 0.38
N ASP A 87 -3.85 13.57 1.42
CA ASP A 87 -2.43 13.24 1.31
C ASP A 87 -2.21 11.91 0.58
N ILE A 88 -1.49 11.99 -0.54
CA ILE A 88 -1.16 10.85 -1.39
C ILE A 88 0.28 10.38 -1.23
N ARG A 89 1.09 11.05 -0.40
CA ARG A 89 2.52 10.74 -0.30
C ARG A 89 2.73 9.31 0.20
N ASN A 90 3.55 8.57 -0.52
CA ASN A 90 3.84 7.16 -0.26
C ASN A 90 2.57 6.30 -0.14
N THR A 91 1.53 6.62 -0.91
CA THR A 91 0.36 5.75 -0.98
C THR A 91 0.75 4.40 -1.61
N LYS A 92 0.35 3.31 -0.95
CA LYS A 92 0.54 1.94 -1.47
C LYS A 92 -0.50 1.55 -2.51
N VAL A 93 -1.47 2.42 -2.78
CA VAL A 93 -2.41 2.23 -3.89
C VAL A 93 -1.68 2.28 -5.23
N LYS A 94 -0.61 3.08 -5.34
CA LYS A 94 0.24 3.13 -6.54
C LYS A 94 0.83 1.76 -6.89
N ASP A 95 1.34 1.05 -5.90
CA ASP A 95 1.90 -0.29 -6.07
C ASP A 95 0.86 -1.28 -6.64
N ILE A 96 -0.41 -1.17 -6.19
CA ILE A 96 -1.53 -1.97 -6.73
C ILE A 96 -1.81 -1.60 -8.19
N ILE A 97 -1.82 -0.30 -8.52
CA ILE A 97 -2.07 0.18 -9.88
C ILE A 97 -1.01 -0.37 -10.84
N ASP A 98 0.26 -0.30 -10.44
CA ASP A 98 1.40 -0.75 -11.25
C ASP A 98 1.34 -2.25 -11.52
N GLU A 99 1.10 -3.05 -10.49
CA GLU A 99 1.01 -4.50 -10.63
C GLU A 99 -0.18 -4.92 -11.48
N LEU A 100 -1.34 -4.27 -11.34
CA LEU A 100 -2.47 -4.53 -12.23
C LEU A 100 -2.18 -4.12 -13.68
N ALA A 101 -1.38 -3.07 -13.88
CA ALA A 101 -0.93 -2.65 -15.22
C ALA A 101 -0.01 -3.70 -15.86
N GLU A 102 0.80 -4.43 -15.09
CA GLU A 102 1.61 -5.56 -15.60
C GLU A 102 0.74 -6.68 -16.20
N TYR A 103 -0.48 -6.86 -15.69
CA TYR A 103 -1.48 -7.78 -16.25
C TYR A 103 -2.27 -7.19 -17.43
N ASN A 104 -1.89 -6.01 -17.92
CA ASN A 104 -2.57 -5.23 -18.95
C ASN A 104 -4.02 -4.89 -18.57
N CYS A 105 -4.31 -4.73 -17.28
CA CYS A 105 -5.60 -4.24 -16.80
C CYS A 105 -5.73 -2.74 -17.07
N LYS A 106 -6.96 -2.27 -17.28
CA LYS A 106 -7.31 -0.85 -17.43
C LYS A 106 -7.84 -0.34 -16.10
N VAL A 107 -6.95 0.30 -15.35
CA VAL A 107 -7.28 0.84 -14.02
C VAL A 107 -7.81 2.28 -14.16
N THR A 108 -8.91 2.57 -13.48
CA THR A 108 -9.45 3.92 -13.28
C THR A 108 -9.51 4.18 -11.79
N ILE A 109 -9.19 5.39 -11.36
CA ILE A 109 -9.11 5.75 -9.94
C ILE A 109 -10.08 6.90 -9.67
N TYR A 110 -10.73 6.86 -8.52
CA TYR A 110 -11.54 7.96 -8.01
C TYR A 110 -11.30 8.13 -6.52
N ASP A 111 -10.94 9.34 -6.11
CA ASP A 111 -10.84 9.75 -4.72
C ASP A 111 -11.37 11.19 -4.59
N PRO A 112 -12.38 11.45 -3.74
CA PRO A 112 -12.98 12.78 -3.61
C PRO A 112 -12.07 13.79 -2.90
N TRP A 113 -11.07 13.35 -2.14
CA TRP A 113 -10.17 14.22 -1.37
C TRP A 113 -8.94 14.64 -2.18
N VAL A 114 -8.53 13.83 -3.16
CA VAL A 114 -7.26 14.00 -3.87
C VAL A 114 -7.41 14.94 -5.06
N ASN A 115 -6.46 15.88 -5.19
CA ASN A 115 -6.35 16.72 -6.37
C ASN A 115 -5.78 15.94 -7.56
N ARG A 116 -6.47 15.99 -8.71
CA ARG A 116 -6.06 15.25 -9.93
C ARG A 116 -4.70 15.70 -10.47
N ASP A 117 -4.41 17.00 -10.47
CA ASP A 117 -3.15 17.52 -11.01
C ASP A 117 -1.96 17.12 -10.12
N GLU A 118 -2.20 17.06 -8.80
CA GLU A 118 -1.21 16.55 -7.84
C GLU A 118 -0.94 15.06 -8.06
N ALA A 119 -1.98 14.24 -8.18
CA ALA A 119 -1.84 12.81 -8.46
C ALA A 119 -1.09 12.54 -9.78
N LYS A 120 -1.40 13.33 -10.82
CA LYS A 120 -0.72 13.23 -12.12
C LYS A 120 0.75 13.65 -12.03
N LYS A 121 1.05 14.70 -11.26
CA LYS A 121 2.42 15.17 -11.06
C LYS A 121 3.26 14.17 -10.29
N GLU A 122 2.72 13.60 -9.22
CA GLU A 122 3.45 12.70 -8.31
C GLU A 122 3.59 11.29 -8.89
N TYR A 123 2.52 10.76 -9.50
CA TYR A 123 2.43 9.35 -9.86
C TYR A 123 2.15 9.09 -11.35
N GLY A 124 1.89 10.12 -12.16
CA GLY A 124 1.58 9.97 -13.59
C GLY A 124 0.19 9.39 -13.88
N ILE A 125 -0.70 9.34 -12.87
CA ILE A 125 -2.05 8.74 -12.92
C ILE A 125 -3.15 9.80 -13.01
#